data_AF-A0A968YBP1-F1
#
_entry.id   AF-A0A968YBP1-F1
#
_cell.length_a   1.000
_cell.length_b   1.000
_cell.length_c   1.000
_cell.angle_alpha   90.00
_cell.angle_beta   90.00
_cell.angle_gamma   90.00
#
_symmetry.space_group_name_H-M   'P 1'
#
loop_
_entity.id
_entity.type
_entity.pdbx_description
1 polymer ?
#
loop_
_entity_poly.entity_id
_entity_poly.type
_entity_poly.pdbx_seq_one_letter_code
_entity_poly.pdbx_strand_id
1 'polypeptide(L)'
;MRFRFKASSLLVGGTLVLVSSLSWLSGAVLIEPVFGQSVDPQLVADAVYQQLPGLPQENQYLRKNNNKPATNSTLVSRLIQYHILVKGRSPLYRFDWKITLADYLGIYENIRTETYPGHAYLKSNPLESDRNIIQQLNRQQRLALTQALSDVYISQTPQQEMTTPQQDTSPSATPAQPPVAQPKPVPPPQPKLIPLPGSGSADLLKTPPAPAQPTSPQSTDPAPASEPQPTGAPEKLSF
;
A
#
# COMPACT_ATOMS: atom_id res chain seq x y z
N MET A 1 -52.69 10.79 -30.94
CA MET A 1 -52.15 11.79 -31.89
C MET A 1 -51.07 11.12 -32.73
N ARG A 2 -51.25 11.12 -34.06
CA ARG A 2 -50.36 10.51 -35.05
C ARG A 2 -49.54 11.62 -35.69
N PHE A 3 -48.21 11.49 -35.78
CA PHE A 3 -47.43 12.24 -36.75
C PHE A 3 -46.56 11.27 -37.55
N ARG A 4 -46.86 11.19 -38.85
CA ARG A 4 -46.14 10.44 -39.87
C ARG A 4 -45.26 11.42 -40.65
N PHE A 5 -44.03 10.97 -40.92
CA PHE A 5 -43.05 11.52 -41.85
C PHE A 5 -43.51 11.55 -43.31
N LYS A 6 -42.99 12.53 -44.07
CA LYS A 6 -42.55 12.54 -45.49
C LYS A 6 -42.42 14.02 -45.96
N ALA A 7 -41.55 14.46 -46.88
CA ALA A 7 -40.53 13.87 -47.75
C ALA A 7 -39.71 14.98 -48.48
N SER A 8 -38.57 14.57 -49.10
CA SER A 8 -38.00 15.05 -50.40
C SER A 8 -37.43 16.49 -50.49
N SER A 9 -36.44 16.86 -51.31
CA SER A 9 -35.45 16.24 -52.24
C SER A 9 -34.52 17.39 -52.70
N LEU A 10 -33.19 17.22 -52.73
CA LEU A 10 -32.31 17.11 -53.92
C LEU A 10 -32.02 18.40 -54.75
N LEU A 11 -30.75 18.86 -54.79
CA LEU A 11 -29.95 19.22 -56.01
C LEU A 11 -28.55 19.74 -55.58
N VAL A 12 -27.46 19.01 -55.83
CA VAL A 12 -26.48 19.13 -56.95
C VAL A 12 -25.67 20.43 -56.96
N GLY A 13 -24.34 20.27 -56.86
CA GLY A 13 -23.35 21.31 -57.15
C GLY A 13 -21.94 20.77 -56.92
N GLY A 14 -21.32 20.25 -57.97
CA GLY A 14 -19.95 19.76 -57.94
C GLY A 14 -18.91 20.89 -57.93
N THR A 15 -17.73 20.60 -57.40
CA THR A 15 -16.47 21.22 -57.83
C THR A 15 -15.32 20.31 -57.41
N LEU A 16 -14.56 19.88 -58.42
CA LEU A 16 -13.32 19.13 -58.30
C LEU A 16 -12.20 20.16 -58.09
N VAL A 17 -11.47 20.08 -56.97
CA VAL A 17 -10.18 20.76 -56.82
C VAL A 17 -9.14 19.71 -56.44
N LEU A 18 -8.15 19.61 -57.31
CA LEU A 18 -7.04 18.68 -57.31
C LEU A 18 -5.83 19.48 -56.78
N VAL A 19 -5.38 19.23 -55.55
CA VAL A 19 -4.09 19.78 -55.06
C VAL A 19 -3.39 18.77 -54.16
N SER A 20 -2.31 18.23 -54.74
CA SER A 20 -1.01 17.88 -54.19
C SER A 20 -0.90 17.16 -52.83
N SER A 21 -0.37 15.95 -52.95
CA SER A 21 0.31 15.15 -51.93
C SER A 21 1.28 15.97 -51.06
N LEU A 22 1.09 15.88 -49.75
CA LEU A 22 2.14 16.12 -48.78
C LEU A 22 2.05 15.01 -47.72
N SER A 23 2.75 13.90 -47.98
CA SER A 23 2.89 12.80 -47.05
C SER A 23 3.71 13.24 -45.85
N TRP A 24 3.04 13.64 -44.77
CA TRP A 24 3.64 13.72 -43.45
C TRP A 24 3.65 12.30 -42.89
N LEU A 25 4.85 11.72 -42.70
CA LEU A 25 5.03 10.56 -41.84
C LEU A 25 4.71 10.97 -40.41
N SER A 26 3.43 10.95 -40.05
CA SER A 26 3.02 10.85 -38.66
C SER A 26 3.31 9.43 -38.20
N GLY A 27 4.53 9.19 -37.73
CA GLY A 27 4.84 8.03 -36.91
C GLY A 27 4.05 8.13 -35.61
N ALA A 28 2.77 7.75 -35.64
CA ALA A 28 2.00 7.52 -34.44
C ALA A 28 2.61 6.29 -33.76
N VAL A 29 3.51 6.54 -32.80
CA VAL A 29 3.84 5.54 -31.80
C VAL A 29 2.54 5.28 -31.05
N LEU A 30 1.85 4.20 -31.43
CA LEU A 30 0.75 3.66 -30.65
C LEU A 30 1.37 3.13 -29.36
N ILE A 31 1.52 4.02 -28.37
CA ILE A 31 1.76 3.61 -27.00
C ILE A 31 0.44 2.99 -26.56
N GLU A 32 0.29 1.68 -26.75
CA GLU A 32 -0.83 0.99 -26.14
C GLU A 32 -0.68 1.11 -24.62
N PRO A 33 -1.72 1.56 -23.90
CA PRO A 33 -1.66 1.59 -22.45
C PRO A 33 -1.46 0.16 -21.96
N VAL A 34 -0.29 -0.11 -21.39
CA VAL A 34 -0.07 -1.33 -20.61
C VAL A 34 -0.93 -1.18 -19.36
N PHE A 35 -2.12 -1.78 -19.38
CA PHE A 35 -2.87 -2.03 -18.17
C PHE A 35 -2.06 -3.03 -17.35
N GLY A 36 -1.35 -2.54 -16.34
CA GLY A 36 -0.75 -3.40 -15.32
C GLY A 36 -1.83 -4.35 -14.78
N GLN A 37 -1.49 -5.63 -14.62
CA GLN A 37 -2.45 -6.64 -14.20
C GLN A 37 -2.98 -6.29 -12.80
N SER A 38 -4.17 -5.68 -12.74
CA SER A 38 -4.85 -5.41 -11.49
C SER A 38 -5.50 -6.70 -11.02
N VAL A 39 -4.92 -7.30 -9.99
CA VAL A 39 -5.50 -8.46 -9.32
C VAL A 39 -6.82 -8.07 -8.64
N ASP A 40 -7.86 -8.89 -8.81
CA ASP A 40 -9.16 -8.69 -8.14
C ASP A 40 -9.02 -8.79 -6.62
N PRO A 41 -9.32 -7.72 -5.85
CA PRO A 41 -9.28 -7.73 -4.39
C PRO A 41 -10.11 -8.85 -3.75
N GLN A 42 -11.20 -9.29 -4.38
CA GLN A 42 -12.03 -10.36 -3.84
C GLN A 42 -11.32 -11.71 -3.92
N LEU A 43 -10.68 -12.01 -5.05
CA LEU A 43 -9.95 -13.26 -5.23
C LEU A 43 -8.78 -13.36 -4.23
N VAL A 44 -8.08 -12.26 -4.01
CA VAL A 44 -7.04 -12.18 -2.97
C VAL A 44 -7.63 -12.39 -1.58
N ALA A 45 -8.74 -11.72 -1.27
CA ALA A 45 -9.39 -11.87 0.03
C ALA A 45 -9.77 -13.33 0.30
N ASP A 46 -10.34 -14.02 -0.70
CA ASP A 46 -10.71 -15.43 -0.59
C ASP A 46 -9.49 -16.32 -0.29
N ALA A 47 -8.35 -16.09 -0.97
CA ALA A 47 -7.10 -16.78 -0.69
C ALA A 47 -6.56 -16.51 0.72
N VAL A 48 -6.69 -15.27 1.21
CA VAL A 48 -6.30 -14.93 2.59
C VAL A 48 -7.19 -15.63 3.61
N TYR A 49 -8.51 -15.69 3.40
CA TYR A 49 -9.43 -16.43 4.28
C TYR A 49 -9.15 -17.93 4.30
N GLN A 50 -8.67 -18.51 3.19
CA GLN A 50 -8.21 -19.91 3.18
C GLN A 50 -7.00 -20.12 4.09
N GLN A 51 -6.06 -19.16 4.15
CA GLN A 51 -4.90 -19.24 5.05
C GLN A 51 -5.25 -18.91 6.50
N LEU A 52 -6.29 -18.08 6.74
CA LEU A 52 -6.70 -17.58 8.05
C LEU A 52 -8.20 -17.81 8.28
N PRO A 53 -8.66 -19.06 8.42
CA PRO A 53 -10.09 -19.40 8.47
C PRO A 53 -10.82 -18.87 9.71
N GLY A 54 -10.09 -18.48 10.76
CA GLY A 54 -10.67 -17.88 11.97
C GLY A 54 -10.92 -16.36 11.88
N LEU A 55 -10.56 -15.72 10.77
CA LEU A 55 -10.74 -14.27 10.60
C LEU A 55 -12.21 -13.94 10.26
N PRO A 56 -12.85 -12.95 10.91
CA PRO A 56 -14.21 -12.56 10.57
C PRO A 56 -14.37 -12.07 9.13
N GLN A 57 -15.47 -12.46 8.48
CA GLN A 57 -15.75 -12.05 7.11
C GLN A 57 -16.36 -10.66 7.00
N GLU A 58 -17.25 -10.24 7.91
CA GLU A 58 -17.91 -8.93 7.88
C GLU A 58 -18.55 -8.58 6.52
N ASN A 59 -19.31 -9.52 5.93
CA ASN A 59 -19.94 -9.42 4.61
C ASN A 59 -21.48 -9.33 4.64
N GLN A 60 -22.05 -9.04 5.81
CA GLN A 60 -23.49 -8.87 6.05
C GLN A 60 -24.03 -7.48 5.67
N TYR A 61 -23.18 -6.54 5.24
CA TYR A 61 -23.59 -5.17 4.93
C TYR A 61 -24.54 -5.11 3.73
N LEU A 62 -25.59 -4.31 3.84
CA LEU A 62 -26.58 -4.15 2.77
C LEU A 62 -26.15 -3.10 1.76
N ARG A 63 -26.33 -3.39 0.47
CA ARG A 63 -26.10 -2.43 -0.61
C ARG A 63 -27.20 -1.36 -0.65
N LYS A 64 -26.82 -0.13 -1.03
CA LYS A 64 -27.76 1.00 -1.18
C LYS A 64 -28.78 0.78 -2.31
N ASN A 65 -28.39 0.12 -3.39
CA ASN A 65 -29.17 0.04 -4.63
C ASN A 65 -30.29 -1.01 -4.61
N ASN A 66 -30.11 -2.12 -3.89
CA ASN A 66 -31.02 -3.27 -3.95
C ASN A 66 -31.30 -3.93 -2.59
N ASN A 67 -30.79 -3.37 -1.50
CA ASN A 67 -30.91 -3.90 -0.14
C ASN A 67 -30.39 -5.34 0.04
N LYS A 68 -29.62 -5.89 -0.90
CA LYS A 68 -29.04 -7.23 -0.76
C LYS A 68 -27.71 -7.16 -0.02
N PRO A 69 -27.32 -8.22 0.72
CA PRO A 69 -25.98 -8.32 1.30
C PRO A 69 -24.88 -8.18 0.23
N ALA A 70 -23.83 -7.44 0.55
CA ALA A 70 -22.62 -7.32 -0.25
C ALA A 70 -21.64 -8.43 0.11
N THR A 71 -21.91 -9.65 -0.35
CA THR A 71 -21.14 -10.86 0.02
C THR A 71 -19.65 -10.78 -0.32
N ASN A 72 -19.28 -9.96 -1.32
CA ASN A 72 -17.90 -9.66 -1.72
C ASN A 72 -17.29 -8.40 -1.06
N SER A 73 -18.02 -7.74 -0.16
CA SER A 73 -17.46 -6.70 0.70
C SER A 73 -17.15 -7.37 2.04
N THR A 74 -16.00 -8.02 2.13
CA THR A 74 -15.50 -8.63 3.36
C THR A 74 -14.55 -7.67 4.08
N LEU A 75 -14.20 -7.95 5.33
CA LEU A 75 -13.17 -7.23 6.08
C LEU A 75 -11.86 -7.17 5.28
N VAL A 76 -11.40 -8.31 4.77
CA VAL A 76 -10.13 -8.38 4.03
C VAL A 76 -10.24 -7.68 2.68
N SER A 77 -11.35 -7.82 1.93
CA SER A 77 -11.47 -7.15 0.63
C SER A 77 -11.53 -5.63 0.78
N ARG A 78 -12.15 -5.11 1.84
CA ARG A 78 -12.11 -3.69 2.19
C ARG A 78 -10.73 -3.23 2.64
N LEU A 79 -10.01 -4.00 3.45
CA LEU A 79 -8.65 -3.69 3.87
C LEU A 79 -7.69 -3.61 2.67
N ILE A 80 -7.82 -4.53 1.71
CA ILE A 80 -7.04 -4.52 0.46
C ILE A 80 -7.39 -3.28 -0.37
N GLN A 81 -8.67 -2.99 -0.58
CA GLN A 81 -9.11 -1.79 -1.30
C GLN A 81 -8.59 -0.51 -0.63
N TYR A 82 -8.60 -0.45 0.70
CA TYR A 82 -8.06 0.69 1.42
C TYR A 82 -6.54 0.83 1.19
N HIS A 83 -5.78 -0.25 1.33
CA HIS A 83 -4.34 -0.23 1.14
C HIS A 83 -3.94 0.20 -0.28
N ILE A 84 -4.56 -0.39 -1.31
CA ILE A 84 -4.16 -0.17 -2.70
C ILE A 84 -4.83 1.08 -3.27
N LEU A 85 -6.15 1.19 -3.18
CA LEU A 85 -6.91 2.22 -3.89
C LEU A 85 -6.99 3.53 -3.13
N VAL A 86 -7.10 3.49 -1.80
CA VAL A 86 -7.21 4.71 -0.98
C VAL A 86 -5.83 5.23 -0.60
N LYS A 87 -4.89 4.35 -0.29
CA LYS A 87 -3.56 4.72 0.21
C LYS A 87 -2.43 4.61 -0.83
N GLY A 88 -2.66 3.93 -1.96
CA GLY A 88 -1.65 3.80 -3.01
C GLY A 88 -0.42 3.01 -2.57
N ARG A 89 -0.56 2.13 -1.57
CA ARG A 89 0.56 1.35 -1.02
C ARG A 89 0.80 0.09 -1.84
N SER A 90 2.05 -0.39 -1.85
CA SER A 90 2.43 -1.56 -2.62
C SER A 90 1.98 -2.83 -1.90
N PRO A 91 1.16 -3.68 -2.54
CA PRO A 91 0.72 -4.92 -1.91
C PRO A 91 1.83 -5.97 -1.81
N LEU A 92 2.96 -5.76 -2.49
CA LEU A 92 4.11 -6.67 -2.49
C LEU A 92 4.95 -6.58 -1.21
N TYR A 93 4.91 -5.44 -0.52
CA TYR A 93 5.77 -5.20 0.63
C TYR A 93 5.02 -5.40 1.94
N ARG A 94 5.50 -6.35 2.73
CA ARG A 94 4.97 -6.62 4.08
C ARG A 94 4.96 -5.39 4.99
N PHE A 95 5.95 -4.51 4.85
CA PHE A 95 6.04 -3.28 5.65
C PHE A 95 4.86 -2.35 5.39
N ASP A 96 4.45 -2.19 4.13
CA ASP A 96 3.32 -1.35 3.76
C ASP A 96 2.00 -1.85 4.37
N TRP A 97 1.83 -3.18 4.47
CA TRP A 97 0.70 -3.77 5.18
C TRP A 97 0.72 -3.47 6.68
N LYS A 98 1.91 -3.42 7.31
CA LYS A 98 2.03 -3.03 8.72
C LYS A 98 1.65 -1.57 8.93
N ILE A 99 2.00 -0.69 7.99
CA ILE A 99 1.55 0.71 8.01
C ILE A 99 0.02 0.77 7.89
N THR A 100 -0.58 0.01 6.98
CA THR A 100 -2.05 -0.06 6.91
C THR A 100 -2.66 -0.50 8.24
N LEU A 101 -2.14 -1.53 8.90
CA LEU A 101 -2.66 -1.91 10.23
C LEU A 101 -2.48 -0.81 11.28
N ALA A 102 -1.41 -0.01 11.19
CA ALA A 102 -1.19 1.13 12.06
C ALA A 102 -2.29 2.21 11.91
N ASP A 103 -2.83 2.39 10.70
CA ASP A 103 -3.99 3.27 10.47
C ASP A 103 -5.24 2.74 11.19
N TYR A 104 -5.54 1.44 11.05
CA TYR A 104 -6.69 0.83 11.71
C TYR A 104 -6.58 0.88 13.23
N LEU A 105 -5.37 0.71 13.77
CA LEU A 105 -5.07 0.85 15.19
C LEU A 105 -5.08 2.31 15.67
N GLY A 106 -5.17 3.29 14.76
CA GLY A 106 -5.22 4.72 15.10
C GLY A 106 -3.89 5.31 15.56
N ILE A 107 -2.77 4.70 15.18
CA ILE A 107 -1.43 5.12 15.62
C ILE A 107 -0.58 5.77 14.50
N TYR A 108 -1.06 5.74 13.25
CA TYR A 108 -0.37 6.38 12.13
C TYR A 108 -1.25 7.46 11.47
N GLU A 109 -2.19 7.07 10.60
CA GLU A 109 -3.14 8.03 10.02
C GLU A 109 -4.58 7.79 10.48
N ASN A 110 -5.36 8.88 10.53
CA ASN A 110 -6.80 8.78 10.75
C ASN A 110 -7.51 8.37 9.46
N ILE A 111 -8.24 7.26 9.49
CA ILE A 111 -9.03 6.79 8.35
C ILE A 111 -10.28 7.66 8.20
N ARG A 112 -10.42 8.29 7.04
CA ARG A 112 -11.58 9.13 6.73
C ARG A 112 -12.78 8.27 6.29
N THR A 113 -13.91 8.46 6.96
CA THR A 113 -15.17 7.74 6.72
C THR A 113 -15.63 7.85 5.26
N GLU A 114 -15.55 9.04 4.69
CA GLU A 114 -15.99 9.39 3.34
C GLU A 114 -15.20 8.69 2.21
N THR A 115 -13.96 8.31 2.48
CA THR A 115 -13.11 7.59 1.52
C THR A 115 -13.00 6.10 1.81
N TYR A 116 -13.61 5.62 2.90
CA TYR A 116 -13.45 4.23 3.31
C TYR A 116 -14.17 3.28 2.35
N PRO A 117 -13.56 2.14 1.97
CA PRO A 117 -14.20 1.14 1.13
C PRO A 117 -15.55 0.70 1.70
N GLY A 118 -16.60 0.83 0.89
CA GLY A 118 -17.97 0.59 1.33
C GLY A 118 -18.80 1.86 1.46
N HIS A 119 -18.20 3.03 1.75
CA HIS A 119 -18.93 4.29 1.95
C HIS A 119 -19.88 4.63 0.79
N ALA A 120 -19.41 4.48 -0.45
CA ALA A 120 -20.18 4.84 -1.64
C ALA A 120 -21.39 3.90 -1.87
N TYR A 121 -21.27 2.60 -1.56
CA TYR A 121 -22.21 1.57 -2.04
C TYR A 121 -22.93 0.77 -0.95
N LEU A 122 -22.50 0.84 0.31
CA LEU A 122 -23.13 0.20 1.47
C LEU A 122 -24.02 1.19 2.23
N LYS A 123 -25.13 0.71 2.78
CA LYS A 123 -26.06 1.54 3.56
C LYS A 123 -25.42 2.11 4.83
N SER A 124 -24.61 1.30 5.50
CA SER A 124 -23.81 1.69 6.66
C SER A 124 -22.33 1.63 6.31
N ASN A 125 -21.55 2.55 6.88
CA ASN A 125 -20.11 2.53 6.71
C ASN A 125 -19.50 1.44 7.61
N PRO A 126 -18.71 0.50 7.07
CA PRO A 126 -18.12 -0.59 7.85
C PRO A 126 -16.90 -0.19 8.70
N LEU A 127 -16.36 1.03 8.53
CA LEU A 127 -15.08 1.45 9.12
C LEU A 127 -14.97 1.13 10.61
N GLU A 128 -15.96 1.51 11.41
CA GLU A 128 -15.87 1.35 12.86
C GLU A 128 -15.86 -0.12 13.29
N SER A 129 -16.70 -0.96 12.67
CA SER A 129 -16.68 -2.41 12.90
C SER A 129 -15.32 -3.01 12.53
N ASP A 130 -14.79 -2.63 11.37
CA ASP A 130 -13.51 -3.13 10.87
C ASP A 130 -12.35 -2.74 11.78
N ARG A 131 -12.31 -1.50 12.28
CA ARG A 131 -11.31 -1.06 13.27
C ARG A 131 -11.38 -1.88 14.54
N ASN A 132 -12.59 -2.08 15.08
CA ASN A 132 -12.79 -2.85 16.30
C ASN A 132 -12.26 -4.29 16.15
N ILE A 133 -12.51 -4.94 15.02
CA ILE A 133 -12.00 -6.29 14.76
C ILE A 133 -10.47 -6.28 14.67
N ILE A 134 -9.86 -5.35 13.94
CA ILE A 134 -8.40 -5.27 13.81
C ILE A 134 -7.71 -4.95 15.15
N GLN A 135 -8.35 -4.15 16.01
CA GLN A 135 -7.87 -3.85 17.36
C GLN A 135 -7.91 -5.08 18.27
N GLN A 136 -8.95 -5.92 18.14
CA GLN A 136 -9.09 -7.16 18.90
C GLN A 136 -8.08 -8.23 18.50
N LEU A 137 -7.51 -8.17 17.29
CA LEU A 137 -6.44 -9.09 16.91
C LEU A 137 -5.24 -8.96 17.85
N ASN A 138 -4.65 -10.07 18.26
CA ASN A 138 -3.39 -10.04 19.00
C ASN A 138 -2.19 -9.80 18.04
N ARG A 139 -0.99 -9.64 18.62
CA ARG A 139 0.23 -9.39 17.84
C ARG A 139 0.52 -10.49 16.81
N GLN A 140 0.32 -11.76 17.18
CA GLN A 140 0.56 -12.90 16.29
C GLN A 140 -0.46 -12.94 15.14
N GLN A 141 -1.73 -12.66 15.41
CA GLN A 141 -2.77 -12.60 14.38
C GLN A 141 -2.54 -11.47 13.38
N ARG A 142 -2.14 -10.27 13.85
CA ARG A 142 -1.73 -9.17 12.95
C ARG A 142 -0.51 -9.54 12.11
N LEU A 143 0.46 -10.24 12.71
CA LEU A 143 1.61 -10.74 11.98
C LEU A 143 1.18 -11.75 10.90
N ALA A 144 0.32 -12.71 11.23
CA ALA A 144 -0.21 -13.68 10.28
C ALA A 144 -0.99 -13.01 9.13
N LEU A 145 -1.85 -12.04 9.45
CA LEU A 145 -2.61 -11.27 8.44
C LEU A 145 -1.69 -10.54 7.46
N THR A 146 -0.70 -9.79 7.96
CA THR A 146 0.24 -9.07 7.08
C THR A 146 1.08 -10.00 6.21
N GLN A 147 1.42 -11.19 6.72
CA GLN A 147 2.17 -12.19 5.95
C GLN A 147 1.30 -12.79 4.85
N ALA A 148 0.09 -13.24 5.19
CA ALA A 148 -0.84 -13.81 4.23
C ALA A 148 -1.16 -12.83 3.08
N LEU A 149 -1.39 -11.56 3.40
CA LEU A 149 -1.63 -10.52 2.39
C LEU A 149 -0.45 -10.38 1.43
N SER A 150 0.79 -10.23 1.93
CA SER A 150 1.95 -10.10 1.04
C SER A 150 2.21 -11.37 0.22
N ASP A 151 2.09 -12.55 0.82
CA ASP A 151 2.43 -13.82 0.17
C ASP A 151 1.49 -14.13 -0.99
N VAL A 152 0.18 -13.84 -0.84
CA VAL A 152 -0.80 -14.02 -1.91
C VAL A 152 -0.46 -13.13 -3.11
N TYR A 153 -0.10 -11.86 -2.88
CA TYR A 153 0.27 -10.95 -3.95
C TYR A 153 1.59 -11.31 -4.62
N ILE A 154 2.60 -11.72 -3.85
CA ILE A 154 3.88 -12.19 -4.39
C ILE A 154 3.66 -13.41 -5.29
N SER A 155 2.81 -14.35 -4.86
CA SER A 155 2.52 -15.58 -5.62
C SER A 155 1.72 -15.34 -6.90
N GLN A 156 0.94 -14.25 -6.95
CA GLN A 156 0.12 -13.91 -8.11
C GLN A 156 0.81 -12.96 -9.10
N THR A 157 1.97 -12.42 -8.73
CA THR A 157 2.77 -11.61 -9.64
C THR A 157 3.59 -12.57 -10.50
N PRO A 158 3.39 -12.62 -11.83
CA PRO A 158 4.37 -13.28 -12.68
C PRO A 158 5.69 -12.60 -12.39
N GLN A 159 6.68 -13.34 -11.89
CA GLN A 159 8.04 -12.83 -11.90
C GLN A 159 8.28 -12.45 -13.35
N GLN A 160 8.38 -11.14 -13.63
CA GLN A 160 9.10 -10.72 -14.80
C GLN A 160 10.46 -11.37 -14.60
N GLU A 161 10.71 -12.47 -15.32
CA GLU A 161 12.04 -12.98 -15.52
C GLU A 161 12.86 -11.73 -15.85
N MET A 162 13.78 -11.38 -14.95
CA MET A 162 14.81 -10.42 -15.32
C MET A 162 15.48 -11.09 -16.50
N THR A 163 15.15 -10.66 -17.72
CA THR A 163 15.82 -11.09 -18.92
C THR A 163 17.25 -10.59 -18.77
N THR A 164 18.08 -11.43 -18.16
CA THR A 164 19.51 -11.45 -18.43
C THR A 164 19.63 -11.40 -19.96
N PRO A 165 20.44 -10.50 -20.55
CA PRO A 165 20.51 -10.39 -22.01
C PRO A 165 20.86 -11.76 -22.61
N GLN A 166 19.87 -12.44 -23.18
CA GLN A 166 20.07 -13.71 -23.86
C GLN A 166 20.74 -13.37 -25.19
N GLN A 167 22.01 -13.73 -25.32
CA GLN A 167 22.72 -13.68 -26.60
C GLN A 167 21.94 -14.51 -27.62
N ASP A 168 21.55 -13.87 -28.72
CA ASP A 168 21.05 -14.54 -29.91
C ASP A 168 22.07 -15.58 -30.39
N THR A 169 21.70 -16.85 -30.37
CA THR A 169 22.40 -17.88 -31.14
C THR A 169 21.48 -18.37 -32.25
N SER A 170 21.62 -17.79 -33.44
CA SER A 170 21.21 -18.45 -34.69
C SER A 170 22.01 -19.76 -34.86
N PRO A 171 21.39 -20.85 -35.34
CA PRO A 171 22.13 -22.06 -35.67
C PRO A 171 22.66 -21.96 -37.10
N SER A 172 23.98 -21.95 -37.26
CA SER A 172 24.61 -22.36 -38.52
C SER A 172 25.75 -23.31 -38.19
N ALA A 173 25.68 -24.51 -38.76
CA ALA A 173 26.54 -25.65 -38.46
C ALA A 173 27.91 -25.58 -39.18
N THR A 174 28.84 -26.42 -38.69
CA THR A 174 30.11 -26.96 -39.28
C THR A 174 31.43 -26.27 -38.81
N PRO A 175 32.61 -26.95 -38.74
CA PRO A 175 33.09 -27.76 -37.62
C PRO A 175 34.49 -27.38 -37.05
N ALA A 176 34.69 -27.76 -35.79
CA ALA A 176 35.91 -27.91 -34.95
C ALA A 176 37.31 -27.38 -35.38
N GLN A 177 37.89 -26.54 -34.53
CA GLN A 177 39.34 -26.43 -34.26
C GLN A 177 39.61 -26.53 -32.73
N PRO A 178 40.77 -27.05 -32.29
CA PRO A 178 41.05 -27.39 -30.89
C PRO A 178 41.23 -26.17 -29.97
N PRO A 179 40.96 -26.29 -28.65
CA PRO A 179 40.85 -25.15 -27.75
C PRO A 179 42.23 -24.61 -27.35
N VAL A 180 42.46 -23.32 -27.60
CA VAL A 180 43.51 -22.55 -26.90
C VAL A 180 42.95 -22.19 -25.52
N ALA A 181 43.59 -22.69 -24.47
CA ALA A 181 43.21 -22.44 -23.08
C ALA A 181 43.27 -20.94 -22.77
N GLN A 182 42.11 -20.31 -22.54
CA GLN A 182 42.05 -18.99 -21.93
C GLN A 182 42.08 -19.11 -20.40
N PRO A 183 42.90 -18.31 -19.69
CA PRO A 183 42.94 -18.35 -18.24
C PRO A 183 41.63 -17.80 -17.64
N LYS A 184 41.08 -18.53 -16.67
CA LYS A 184 39.90 -18.10 -15.90
C LYS A 184 40.19 -16.76 -15.21
N PRO A 185 39.34 -15.73 -15.34
CA PRO A 185 39.42 -14.55 -14.50
C PRO A 185 39.14 -14.94 -13.05
N VAL A 186 40.07 -14.61 -12.15
CA VAL A 186 39.85 -14.73 -10.70
C VAL A 186 38.79 -13.70 -10.31
N PRO A 187 37.67 -14.10 -9.66
CA PRO A 187 36.70 -13.14 -9.15
C PRO A 187 37.36 -12.27 -8.06
N PRO A 188 37.11 -10.95 -8.04
CA PRO A 188 37.64 -10.08 -6.99
C PRO A 188 37.11 -10.52 -5.61
N PRO A 189 37.88 -10.33 -4.53
CA PRO A 189 37.45 -10.72 -3.19
C PRO A 189 36.19 -9.93 -2.80
N GLN A 190 35.14 -10.67 -2.46
CA GLN A 190 33.92 -10.07 -1.92
C GLN A 190 34.22 -9.40 -0.57
N PRO A 191 33.82 -8.15 -0.34
CA PRO A 191 33.92 -7.53 0.97
C PRO A 191 33.08 -8.32 1.96
N LYS A 192 33.68 -8.72 3.09
CA LYS A 192 32.95 -9.35 4.19
C LYS A 192 31.93 -8.34 4.73
N LEU A 193 30.65 -8.65 4.56
CA LEU A 193 29.55 -7.88 5.14
C LEU A 193 29.71 -7.89 6.67
N ILE A 194 29.82 -6.70 7.26
CA ILE A 194 29.73 -6.52 8.71
C ILE A 194 28.29 -6.85 9.11
N PRO A 195 28.05 -7.76 10.08
CA PRO A 195 26.71 -8.04 10.56
C PRO A 195 26.06 -6.75 11.07
N LEU A 196 24.84 -6.44 10.61
CA LEU A 196 24.08 -5.35 11.21
C LEU A 196 23.87 -5.66 12.69
N PRO A 197 24.01 -4.67 13.60
CA PRO A 197 23.65 -4.85 15.00
C PRO A 197 22.17 -5.26 15.08
N GLY A 198 21.90 -6.35 15.81
CA GLY A 198 20.56 -6.87 15.99
C GLY A 198 19.61 -5.85 16.62
N SER A 199 18.31 -6.06 16.41
CA SER A 199 17.22 -5.31 17.05
C SER A 199 17.40 -5.27 18.58
N GLY A 200 17.98 -4.19 19.10
CA GLY A 200 18.22 -4.05 20.55
C GLY A 200 19.10 -2.87 21.00
N SER A 201 19.70 -2.09 20.10
CA SER A 201 20.64 -1.00 20.46
C SER A 201 19.99 0.29 20.99
N ALA A 202 18.85 0.21 21.69
CA ALA A 202 18.28 1.36 22.39
C ALA A 202 19.06 1.73 23.66
N ASP A 203 19.89 0.82 24.19
CA ASP A 203 20.71 1.07 25.39
C ASP A 203 21.91 2.00 25.15
N LEU A 204 22.20 2.39 23.90
CA LEU A 204 23.28 3.36 23.58
C LEU A 204 22.93 4.81 23.89
N LEU A 205 21.70 5.09 24.36
CA LEU A 205 21.27 6.43 24.81
C LEU A 205 21.33 6.62 26.32
N LYS A 206 21.87 5.66 27.09
CA LYS A 206 22.19 5.91 28.50
C LYS A 206 23.40 6.82 28.59
N THR A 207 23.16 8.06 29.00
CA THR A 207 24.19 9.01 29.40
C THR A 207 25.12 8.37 30.45
N PRO A 208 26.45 8.51 30.32
CA PRO A 208 27.36 8.11 31.38
C PRO A 208 27.04 8.88 32.67
N PRO A 209 27.16 8.26 33.86
CA PRO A 209 27.03 8.99 35.10
C PRO A 209 28.09 10.10 35.16
N ALA A 210 27.64 11.30 35.51
CA ALA A 210 28.51 12.47 35.64
C ALA A 210 29.65 12.18 36.64
N PRO A 211 30.89 12.63 36.36
CA PRO A 211 31.98 12.52 37.33
C PRO A 211 31.60 13.30 38.60
N ALA A 212 31.79 12.64 39.75
CA ALA A 212 31.54 13.21 41.07
C ALA A 212 32.29 14.53 41.24
N GLN A 213 31.55 15.62 41.51
CA GLN A 213 32.15 16.89 41.85
C GLN A 213 32.75 16.83 43.26
N PRO A 214 33.94 17.41 43.47
CA PRO A 214 34.56 17.47 44.79
C PRO A 214 33.76 18.38 45.72
N THR A 215 33.61 17.91 46.96
CA THR A 215 32.98 18.61 48.07
C THR A 215 33.74 19.89 48.41
N SER A 216 33.00 20.98 48.66
CA SER A 216 33.50 22.17 49.36
C SER A 216 32.38 22.82 50.17
N PRO A 217 32.73 23.51 51.27
CA PRO A 217 32.01 23.39 52.52
C PRO A 217 30.91 24.43 52.74
N GLN A 218 29.92 23.96 53.47
CA GLN A 218 28.98 24.62 54.39
C GLN A 218 29.28 26.10 54.73
N SER A 219 28.29 26.95 54.49
CA SER A 219 28.11 28.27 55.12
C SER A 219 26.60 28.51 55.23
N THR A 220 26.03 28.17 56.39
CA THR A 220 25.37 29.09 57.34
C THR A 220 24.11 29.77 56.83
N ASP A 221 22.99 29.22 57.30
CA ASP A 221 21.68 29.84 57.52
C ASP A 221 21.81 31.17 58.30
N PRO A 222 20.87 32.13 58.15
CA PRO A 222 19.62 32.01 58.90
C PRO A 222 18.33 32.56 58.23
N ALA A 223 17.28 31.74 58.23
CA ALA A 223 15.92 31.95 58.80
C ALA A 223 15.04 33.17 58.36
N PRO A 224 13.74 33.25 58.73
CA PRO A 224 12.61 32.79 57.91
C PRO A 224 11.58 33.91 57.59
N ALA A 225 10.76 33.74 56.54
CA ALA A 225 9.54 34.54 56.37
C ALA A 225 8.46 33.86 55.50
N SER A 226 7.42 33.40 56.19
CA SER A 226 6.00 33.63 55.91
C SER A 226 5.35 33.09 54.61
N GLU A 227 4.54 32.06 54.82
CA GLU A 227 3.28 31.76 54.11
C GLU A 227 2.34 32.99 54.07
N PRO A 228 1.47 33.12 53.06
CA PRO A 228 0.14 32.51 53.19
C PRO A 228 -0.51 31.96 51.89
N GLN A 229 -1.30 30.90 52.06
CA GLN A 229 -2.47 30.55 51.21
C GLN A 229 -3.52 31.68 51.22
N PRO A 230 -4.30 31.87 50.13
CA PRO A 230 -5.65 31.28 50.06
C PRO A 230 -6.08 30.82 48.64
N THR A 231 -6.77 29.70 48.49
CA THR A 231 -8.25 29.52 48.46
C THR A 231 -8.94 30.10 47.22
N GLY A 232 -9.43 29.22 46.34
CA GLY A 232 -10.31 29.57 45.21
C GLY A 232 -10.95 28.33 44.59
N ALA A 233 -12.21 28.09 44.93
CA ALA A 233 -13.06 26.97 44.49
C ALA A 233 -13.61 27.17 43.06
N PRO A 234 -14.14 26.11 42.40
CA PRO A 234 -14.51 26.14 40.99
C PRO A 234 -15.93 26.67 40.73
N GLU A 235 -16.06 27.55 39.73
CA GLU A 235 -17.35 27.99 39.18
C GLU A 235 -17.93 26.92 38.23
N LYS A 236 -19.16 26.51 38.54
CA LYS A 236 -20.08 25.82 37.63
C LYS A 236 -20.65 26.83 36.64
N LEU A 237 -20.63 26.50 35.35
CA LEU A 237 -21.52 27.10 34.37
C LEU A 237 -22.25 25.98 33.62
N SER A 238 -23.53 25.86 33.96
CA SER A 238 -24.54 25.10 33.22
C SER A 238 -25.28 26.08 32.32
N PHE A 239 -25.37 25.77 31.02
CA PHE A 239 -26.54 26.00 30.16
C PHE A 239 -26.48 25.02 28.99
#